data_AF-A0A5C8T876-F1
#
_entry.id   AF-A0A5C8T876-F1
#
_cell.length_a   1.000
_cell.length_b   1.000
_cell.length_c   1.000
_cell.angle_alpha   90.00
_cell.angle_beta   90.00
_cell.angle_gamma   90.00
#
_symmetry.space_group_name_H-M   'P 1'
#
loop_
_entity.id
_entity.type
_entity.pdbx_description
1 polymer ?
#
loop_
_entity_poly.entity_id
_entity_poly.type
_entity_poly.pdbx_seq_one_letter_code
_entity_poly.pdbx_strand_id
1 'polypeptide(L)'
;MRILLSAFAALAVMVSLPRDARAETIVQERFGCHAPEVTDRLFKLVMAGEEVAFGQLLKSSLASGECRSWKLGEAVRLENRTVTYGCLAPTSGQDRCYWTPLSAIETAK
;
A
#
# COMPACT_ATOMS: atom_id res chain seq x y z
N MET A 1 -62.50 -10.97 -5.47
CA MET A 1 -61.91 -11.27 -6.80
C MET A 1 -60.55 -10.61 -6.87
N ARG A 2 -59.50 -11.44 -6.99
CA ARG A 2 -58.14 -11.23 -7.56
C ARG A 2 -57.43 -9.88 -7.31
N ILE A 3 -56.41 -9.89 -6.44
CA ILE A 3 -54.97 -9.85 -6.77
C ILE A 3 -54.57 -8.56 -7.48
N LEU A 4 -53.67 -7.78 -6.86
CA LEU A 4 -52.47 -7.27 -7.53
C LEU A 4 -51.45 -6.88 -6.45
N LEU A 5 -50.61 -7.86 -6.11
CA LEU A 5 -49.29 -7.60 -5.55
C LEU A 5 -48.56 -6.66 -6.52
N SER A 6 -48.06 -5.53 -6.04
CA SER A 6 -47.01 -4.79 -6.72
C SER A 6 -45.85 -4.67 -5.75
N ALA A 7 -44.95 -5.64 -5.86
CA ALA A 7 -43.67 -5.68 -5.19
C ALA A 7 -42.85 -4.46 -5.65
N PHE A 8 -42.71 -3.47 -4.76
CA PHE A 8 -41.67 -2.47 -4.92
C PHE A 8 -40.34 -3.14 -4.57
N ALA A 9 -39.62 -3.52 -5.61
CA ALA A 9 -38.24 -3.95 -5.56
C ALA A 9 -37.40 -2.84 -4.92
N ALA A 10 -37.05 -3.02 -3.65
CA ALA A 10 -36.02 -2.22 -3.00
C ALA A 10 -34.69 -2.57 -3.68
N LEU A 11 -34.21 -1.67 -4.55
CA LEU A 11 -32.85 -1.69 -5.05
C LEU A 11 -31.90 -1.62 -3.83
N ALA A 12 -31.35 -2.77 -3.46
CA ALA A 12 -30.18 -2.82 -2.60
C ALA A 12 -29.01 -2.22 -3.39
N VAL A 13 -28.75 -0.92 -3.20
CA VAL A 13 -27.47 -0.32 -3.55
C VAL A 13 -26.45 -1.03 -2.67
N MET A 14 -25.80 -2.06 -3.21
CA MET A 14 -24.58 -2.60 -2.61
C MET A 14 -23.52 -1.51 -2.76
N VAL A 15 -23.47 -0.60 -1.78
CA VAL A 15 -22.30 0.22 -1.54
C VAL A 15 -21.19 -0.78 -1.27
N SER A 16 -20.35 -1.04 -2.27
CA SER A 16 -19.10 -1.76 -2.12
C SER A 16 -18.23 -0.93 -1.18
N LEU A 17 -18.41 -1.16 0.12
CA LEU A 17 -17.55 -0.60 1.16
C LEU A 17 -16.11 -0.94 0.76
N PRO A 18 -15.22 0.05 0.55
CA PRO A 18 -13.82 -0.23 0.33
C PRO A 18 -13.36 -1.09 1.52
N ARG A 19 -12.72 -2.21 1.19
CA ARG A 19 -12.18 -3.19 2.14
C ARG A 19 -11.52 -2.43 3.29
N ASP A 20 -11.96 -2.68 4.53
CA ASP A 20 -11.48 -1.97 5.73
C ASP A 20 -9.96 -1.87 5.71
N ALA A 21 -9.45 -0.68 5.36
CA ALA A 21 -8.03 -0.42 5.38
C ALA A 21 -7.57 -0.50 6.83
N ARG A 22 -6.71 -1.46 7.15
CA ARG A 22 -6.31 -1.71 8.54
C ARG A 22 -5.32 -0.64 8.98
N ALA A 23 -5.55 -0.05 10.14
CA ALA A 23 -4.58 0.86 10.74
C ALA A 23 -3.37 0.05 11.21
N GLU A 24 -2.18 0.42 10.75
CA GLU A 24 -0.90 -0.21 11.07
C GLU A 24 0.09 0.85 11.52
N THR A 25 1.19 0.43 12.13
CA THR A 25 2.29 1.32 12.53
C THR A 25 3.59 0.82 11.95
N ILE A 26 4.42 1.75 11.46
CA ILE A 26 5.76 1.41 10.98
C ILE A 26 6.64 1.02 12.16
N VAL A 27 7.07 -0.24 12.20
CA VAL A 27 7.96 -0.82 13.21
C VAL A 27 9.41 -0.94 12.72
N GLN A 28 9.63 -0.82 11.41
CA GLN A 28 10.97 -0.77 10.82
C GLN A 28 11.02 0.25 9.70
N GLU A 29 12.02 1.13 9.71
CA GLU A 29 12.23 2.11 8.65
C GLU A 29 12.51 1.40 7.32
N ARG A 30 11.67 1.68 6.34
CA ARG A 30 11.70 1.14 4.99
C ARG A 30 11.23 2.20 4.02
N PHE A 31 11.30 1.92 2.73
CA PHE A 31 10.63 2.69 1.70
C PHE A 31 9.60 1.81 0.99
N GLY A 32 8.59 2.44 0.41
CA GLY A 32 7.69 1.81 -0.55
C GLY A 32 7.58 2.66 -1.81
N CYS A 33 7.15 2.06 -2.91
CA CYS A 33 6.95 2.75 -4.19
C CYS A 33 5.54 2.47 -4.75
N HIS A 34 5.00 3.39 -5.56
CA HIS A 34 3.68 3.22 -6.16
C HIS A 34 3.64 2.08 -7.16
N ALA A 35 4.64 2.03 -8.04
CA ALA A 35 4.84 0.96 -9.01
C ALA A 35 5.62 -0.18 -8.33
N PRO A 36 5.04 -1.39 -8.19
CA PRO A 36 5.74 -2.53 -7.61
C PRO A 36 7.00 -2.90 -8.41
N GLU A 37 7.06 -2.57 -9.70
CA GLU A 37 8.23 -2.77 -10.56
C GLU A 37 9.43 -1.91 -10.12
N VAL A 38 9.19 -0.72 -9.57
CA VAL A 38 10.26 0.15 -9.03
C VAL A 38 10.82 -0.44 -7.74
N THR A 39 9.95 -0.95 -6.86
CA THR A 39 10.37 -1.68 -5.66
C THR A 39 11.17 -2.94 -6.01
N ASP A 40 10.72 -3.73 -7.00
CA ASP A 40 11.42 -4.92 -7.47
C ASP A 40 12.79 -4.59 -8.07
N ARG A 41 12.89 -3.53 -8.88
CA ARG A 41 14.17 -3.07 -9.44
C ARG A 41 15.14 -2.64 -8.35
N LEU A 42 14.67 -1.88 -7.35
CA LEU A 42 15.48 -1.50 -6.20
C LEU A 42 15.99 -2.73 -5.43
N PHE A 43 15.13 -3.73 -5.21
CA PHE A 43 15.51 -4.97 -4.56
C PHE A 43 16.58 -5.74 -5.35
N LYS A 44 16.43 -5.86 -6.67
CA LYS A 44 17.42 -6.51 -7.54
C LYS A 44 18.80 -5.85 -7.46
N LEU A 45 18.86 -4.51 -7.43
CA LEU A 45 20.12 -3.78 -7.29
C LEU A 45 20.80 -4.06 -5.95
N VAL A 46 20.03 -4.13 -4.85
CA VAL A 46 20.56 -4.51 -3.53
C VAL A 46 21.12 -5.93 -3.55
N MET A 47 20.37 -6.88 -4.11
CA MET A 47 20.80 -8.29 -4.20
C MET A 47 22.03 -8.49 -5.08
N ALA A 48 22.20 -7.64 -6.10
CA ALA A 48 23.36 -7.63 -6.98
C ALA A 48 24.58 -6.89 -6.37
N GLY A 49 24.44 -6.23 -5.21
CA GLY A 49 25.50 -5.41 -4.62
C GLY A 49 25.77 -4.10 -5.38
N GLU A 50 24.86 -3.66 -6.24
CA GLU A 50 25.00 -2.44 -7.05
C GLU A 50 24.59 -1.18 -6.25
N GLU A 51 25.32 -0.90 -5.16
CA GLU A 51 24.97 0.15 -4.19
C GLU A 51 24.82 1.55 -4.83
N VAL A 52 25.68 1.89 -5.80
CA VAL A 52 25.65 3.19 -6.49
C VAL A 52 24.37 3.33 -7.32
N ALA A 53 24.03 2.30 -8.10
CA ALA A 53 22.83 2.31 -8.92
C ALA A 53 21.56 2.29 -8.06
N PHE A 54 21.58 1.54 -6.96
CA PHE A 54 20.52 1.55 -5.96
C PHE A 54 20.30 2.97 -5.40
N GLY A 55 21.36 3.62 -4.92
CA GLY A 55 21.28 4.96 -4.34
C GLY A 55 20.76 6.02 -5.33
N GLN A 56 21.21 5.94 -6.59
CA GLN A 56 20.73 6.84 -7.65
C GLN A 56 19.25 6.62 -7.97
N LEU A 57 18.83 5.37 -8.17
CA LEU A 57 17.43 5.05 -8.45
C LEU A 57 16.55 5.48 -7.28
N LEU A 58 16.88 5.09 -6.04
CA LEU A 58 16.10 5.43 -4.86
C LEU A 58 15.96 6.93 -4.69
N LYS A 59 17.07 7.69 -4.82
CA LYS A 59 17.04 9.15 -4.72
C LYS A 59 16.13 9.78 -5.78
N SER A 60 16.23 9.33 -7.03
CA SER A 60 15.38 9.84 -8.12
C SER A 60 13.90 9.54 -7.88
N SER A 61 13.57 8.33 -7.42
CA SER A 61 12.20 7.92 -7.15
C SER A 61 11.60 8.61 -5.92
N LEU A 62 12.41 8.91 -4.89
CA LEU A 62 11.97 9.74 -3.77
C LEU A 62 11.71 11.19 -4.21
N ALA A 63 12.58 11.75 -5.05
CA ALA A 63 12.46 13.12 -5.54
C ALA A 63 11.23 13.31 -6.45
N SER A 64 10.86 12.30 -7.25
CA SER A 64 9.64 12.32 -8.06
C SER A 64 8.36 12.03 -7.25
N GLY A 65 8.50 11.55 -6.02
CA GLY A 65 7.39 11.09 -5.20
C GLY A 65 6.82 9.72 -5.63
N GLU A 66 7.53 9.01 -6.51
CA GLU A 66 7.24 7.62 -6.89
C GLU A 66 7.45 6.68 -5.71
N CYS A 67 8.52 6.91 -4.94
CA CYS A 67 8.76 6.23 -3.68
C CYS A 67 8.58 7.19 -2.50
N ARG A 68 8.35 6.60 -1.34
CA ARG A 68 8.26 7.28 -0.05
C ARG A 68 9.05 6.50 0.98
N SER A 69 9.82 7.22 1.79
CA SER A 69 10.41 6.65 3.00
C SER A 69 9.42 6.74 4.16
N TRP A 70 9.34 5.66 4.93
CA TRP A 70 8.52 5.55 6.13
C TRP A 70 9.34 5.82 7.38
N LYS A 71 8.78 6.59 8.31
CA LYS A 71 9.43 6.85 9.59
C LYS A 71 8.98 5.85 10.65
N LEU A 72 9.88 5.48 11.55
CA LEU A 72 9.52 4.64 12.69
C LEU A 72 8.39 5.29 13.50
N GLY A 73 7.39 4.50 13.89
CA GLY A 73 6.21 4.96 14.63
C GLY A 73 5.17 5.69 13.78
N GLU A 74 5.38 5.85 12.47
CA GLU A 74 4.40 6.47 11.58
C GLU A 74 3.13 5.60 11.46
N ALA A 75 1.97 6.21 11.67
CA ALA A 75 0.68 5.55 11.48
C ALA A 75 0.31 5.52 10.00
N VAL A 76 -0.02 4.33 9.50
CA VAL A 76 -0.36 4.07 8.09
C VAL A 76 -1.61 3.23 7.99
N ARG A 77 -2.18 3.15 6.79
CA ARG A 77 -3.27 2.24 6.45
C ARG A 77 -2.74 1.17 5.51
N LEU A 78 -2.99 -0.09 5.83
CA LEU A 78 -2.76 -1.21 4.91
C LEU A 78 -4.00 -1.40 4.04
N GLU A 79 -3.89 -1.03 2.76
CA GLU A 79 -5.01 -1.09 1.80
C GLU A 79 -5.07 -2.44 1.06
N ASN A 80 -3.91 -3.05 0.81
CA ASN A 80 -3.81 -4.37 0.19
C ASN A 80 -2.51 -5.06 0.63
N ARG A 81 -2.42 -6.39 0.47
CA ARG A 81 -1.20 -7.14 0.76
C ARG A 81 -0.99 -8.30 -0.20
N THR A 82 0.28 -8.60 -0.46
CA THR A 82 0.76 -9.87 -1.00
C THR A 82 1.42 -10.69 0.12
N VAL A 83 2.15 -11.74 -0.24
CA VAL A 83 2.94 -12.54 0.70
C VAL A 83 4.11 -11.72 1.28
N THR A 84 4.69 -10.80 0.50
CA THR A 84 5.93 -10.09 0.85
C THR A 84 5.76 -8.58 0.98
N TYR A 85 4.73 -8.00 0.39
CA TYR A 85 4.51 -6.56 0.34
C TYR A 85 3.12 -6.15 0.84
N GLY A 86 3.04 -5.00 1.49
CA GLY A 86 1.79 -4.30 1.80
C GLY A 86 1.70 -3.01 1.00
N CYS A 87 0.53 -2.68 0.47
CA CYS A 87 0.27 -1.36 -0.08
C CYS A 87 -0.13 -0.43 1.08
N LEU A 88 0.84 0.37 1.53
CA LEU A 88 0.69 1.24 2.70
C LEU A 88 0.36 2.67 2.24
N ALA A 89 -0.72 3.22 2.76
CA ALA A 89 -1.10 4.61 2.53
C ALA A 89 -0.90 5.43 3.82
N PRO A 90 -0.48 6.70 3.72
CA PRO A 90 -0.52 7.62 4.86
C PRO A 90 -1.95 7.74 5.43
N THR A 91 -2.07 8.00 6.73
CA THR A 91 -3.37 8.26 7.37
C THR A 91 -3.97 9.62 7.03
N SER A 92 -3.13 10.58 6.61
CA SER A 92 -3.54 11.89 6.13
C SER A 92 -2.91 12.17 4.76
N GLY A 93 -3.73 12.58 3.79
CA GLY A 93 -3.28 12.89 2.43
C GLY A 93 -3.91 12.01 1.35
N GLN A 94 -3.31 12.07 0.15
CA GLN A 94 -3.82 11.46 -1.10
C GLN A 94 -4.09 9.95 -0.98
N ASP A 95 -5.11 9.47 -1.71
CA ASP A 95 -5.54 8.06 -1.86
C ASP A 95 -4.53 7.18 -2.63
N ARG A 96 -3.23 7.35 -2.37
CA ARG A 96 -2.17 6.59 -3.03
C ARG A 96 -1.38 5.79 -2.02
N CYS A 97 -1.37 4.47 -2.20
CA CYS A 97 -0.57 3.56 -1.41
C CYS A 97 0.78 3.26 -2.07
N TYR A 98 1.74 2.83 -1.25
CA TYR A 98 3.09 2.50 -1.66
C TYR A 98 3.37 1.04 -1.29
N TRP A 99 3.74 0.22 -2.27
CA TRP A 99 4.14 -1.16 -2.08
C TRP A 99 5.45 -1.21 -1.30
N THR A 100 5.33 -1.64 -0.06
CA THR A 100 6.36 -1.63 0.98
C THR A 100 6.57 -3.05 1.48
N PRO A 101 7.81 -3.50 1.76
CA PRO A 101 8.03 -4.79 2.42
C PRO A 101 7.21 -4.91 3.71
N LEU A 102 6.53 -6.05 3.93
CA LEU A 102 5.68 -6.23 5.11
C LEU A 102 6.45 -6.12 6.43
N SER A 103 7.76 -6.38 6.42
CA SER A 103 8.65 -6.16 7.57
C SER A 103 8.67 -4.70 8.06
N ALA A 104 8.16 -3.75 7.28
CA ALA A 104 7.96 -2.38 7.74
C ALA A 104 6.90 -2.27 8.86
N ILE A 105 5.90 -3.15 8.87
CA ILE A 105 4.77 -3.14 9.82
C ILE A 105 4.66 -4.43 10.65
N GLU A 106 5.27 -5.52 10.21
CA GLU A 106 5.31 -6.80 10.92
C GLU A 106 6.66 -6.95 11.65
N THR A 107 6.63 -7.24 12.95
CA THR A 107 7.82 -7.66 13.69
C THR A 107 8.21 -9.08 13.25
N ALA A 108 9.51 -9.30 13.00
CA ALA A 108 10.03 -10.64 12.82
C ALA A 108 9.68 -11.48 14.06
N LYS A 109 8.96 -12.59 13.87
CA LYS A 109 8.67 -13.57 14.92
C LYS A 109 9.89 -14.41 15.22
#